data_AF-A0AA91TKE9-F1
#
_entry.id   AF-A0AA91TKE9-F1
#
_cell.length_a   1.000
_cell.length_b   1.000
_cell.length_c   1.000
_cell.angle_alpha   90.00
_cell.angle_beta   90.00
_cell.angle_gamma   90.00
#
_symmetry.space_group_name_H-M   'P 1'
#
loop_
_entity.id
_entity.type
_entity.pdbx_description
1 polymer ?
#
loop_
_entity_poly.entity_id
_entity_poly.type
_entity_poly.pdbx_seq_one_letter_code
_entity_poly.pdbx_strand_id
1 'polypeptide(L)'
;MKKISLSTLKWVFLLVCMPLLTACNWEDLPAYEEAEISAVQLYHRWASTDKDPITGEPVVKEKRLNCQSAVDSENGVINVSVSVPDAGGDFTEEVRNQVTQSKLWGQVTVSTAARITPVEGTANLGTPDDWTKERKFSVKAANGNTKIWTIKIVSFNK
;
A
#
# COMPACT_ATOMS: atom_id res chain seq x y z
N MET A 1 24.82 -62.80 -27.18
CA MET A 1 24.43 -61.64 -26.36
C MET A 1 25.59 -61.26 -25.45
N LYS A 2 26.16 -60.05 -25.55
CA LYS A 2 27.30 -59.61 -24.71
C LYS A 2 26.79 -59.36 -23.28
N LYS A 3 27.41 -60.00 -22.27
CA LYS A 3 27.09 -59.79 -20.85
C LYS A 3 27.56 -58.39 -20.44
N ILE A 4 26.62 -57.51 -20.09
CA ILE A 4 26.93 -56.19 -19.53
C ILE A 4 27.48 -56.42 -18.12
N SER A 5 28.65 -55.85 -17.82
CA SER A 5 29.27 -56.00 -16.51
C SER A 5 28.56 -55.11 -15.48
N LEU A 6 28.54 -55.54 -14.21
CA LEU A 6 27.92 -54.78 -13.12
C LEU A 6 28.59 -53.39 -12.93
N SER A 7 29.86 -53.24 -13.31
CA SER A 7 30.52 -51.93 -13.28
C SER A 7 29.95 -51.02 -14.37
N THR A 8 29.76 -51.52 -15.59
CA THR A 8 29.15 -50.77 -16.70
C THR A 8 27.74 -50.27 -16.33
N LEU A 9 26.95 -51.08 -15.61
CA LEU A 9 25.62 -50.70 -15.15
C LEU A 9 25.66 -49.57 -14.09
N LYS A 10 26.65 -49.58 -13.19
CA LYS A 10 26.85 -48.50 -12.19
C LYS A 10 27.19 -47.16 -12.84
N TRP A 11 28.07 -47.17 -13.84
CA TRP A 11 28.46 -45.95 -14.55
C TRP A 11 27.31 -45.37 -15.36
N VAL A 12 26.50 -46.22 -16.01
CA VAL A 12 25.29 -45.78 -16.74
C VAL A 12 24.25 -45.21 -15.78
N PHE A 13 24.04 -45.82 -14.62
CA PHE A 13 23.11 -45.31 -13.60
C PHE A 13 23.55 -43.93 -13.06
N LEU A 14 24.84 -43.75 -12.79
CA LEU A 14 25.40 -42.46 -12.35
C LEU A 14 25.19 -41.36 -13.41
N LEU A 15 25.36 -41.70 -14.69
CA LEU A 15 25.23 -40.76 -15.80
C LEU A 15 23.76 -40.37 -16.07
N VAL A 16 22.83 -41.30 -15.83
CA VAL A 16 21.37 -41.05 -15.87
C VAL A 16 20.88 -40.20 -14.69
N CYS A 17 21.56 -40.24 -13.54
CA CYS A 17 21.20 -39.45 -12.36
C CYS A 17 21.77 -38.02 -12.34
N MET A 18 22.80 -37.69 -13.13
CA MET A 18 23.33 -36.32 -13.21
C MET A 18 22.29 -35.23 -13.58
N PRO A 19 21.36 -35.44 -14.54
CA PRO A 19 20.34 -34.43 -14.83
C PRO A 19 19.33 -34.22 -13.68
N LEU A 20 19.18 -35.16 -12.74
CA LEU A 20 18.31 -34.96 -11.56
C LEU A 20 18.86 -33.91 -10.59
N LEU A 21 20.17 -33.65 -10.60
CA LEU A 21 20.80 -32.61 -9.76
C LEU A 21 20.62 -31.19 -10.34
N THR A 22 20.31 -31.07 -11.63
CA THR A 22 20.10 -29.79 -12.31
C THR A 22 18.63 -29.44 -12.51
N ALA A 23 17.71 -30.35 -12.14
CA ALA A 23 16.26 -30.14 -12.22
C ALA A 23 15.72 -29.16 -11.16
N CYS A 24 16.53 -28.78 -10.16
CA CYS A 24 16.24 -27.66 -9.25
C CYS A 24 16.83 -26.36 -9.79
N ASN A 25 16.41 -25.90 -10.96
CA ASN A 25 16.53 -24.48 -11.28
C ASN A 25 15.27 -23.79 -10.75
N TRP A 26 15.16 -23.66 -9.43
CA TRP A 26 14.16 -22.78 -8.84
C TRP A 26 14.69 -21.40 -9.15
N GLU A 27 14.10 -20.71 -10.12
CA GLU A 27 14.31 -19.27 -10.22
C GLU A 27 14.10 -18.70 -8.82
N ASP A 28 15.10 -17.98 -8.30
CA ASP A 28 15.00 -17.33 -7.01
C ASP A 28 13.76 -16.45 -7.03
N LEU A 29 12.76 -16.81 -6.23
CA LEU A 29 11.56 -16.01 -6.08
C LEU A 29 11.99 -14.65 -5.53
N PRO A 30 11.41 -13.54 -6.03
CA PRO A 30 11.73 -12.24 -5.48
C PRO A 30 11.43 -12.27 -3.99
N ALA A 31 12.44 -12.02 -3.17
CA ALA A 31 12.21 -11.70 -1.78
C ALA A 31 11.42 -10.38 -1.80
N TYR A 32 10.14 -10.41 -1.43
CA TYR A 32 9.30 -9.21 -1.33
C TYR A 32 9.85 -8.31 -0.20
N GLU A 33 10.96 -7.64 -0.48
CA GLU A 33 11.83 -6.91 0.45
C GLU A 33 11.58 -5.41 0.45
N GLU A 34 10.78 -4.96 -0.51
CA GLU A 34 10.38 -3.58 -0.66
C GLU A 34 9.42 -3.17 0.46
N ALA A 35 9.76 -2.08 1.13
CA ALA A 35 8.95 -1.43 2.15
C ALA A 35 8.54 -0.02 1.68
N GLU A 36 8.06 0.08 0.43
CA GLU A 36 7.81 1.35 -0.23
C GLU A 36 6.35 1.81 -0.10
N ILE A 37 6.14 3.12 -0.27
CA ILE A 37 4.83 3.74 -0.47
C ILE A 37 4.85 4.43 -1.83
N SER A 38 3.95 4.03 -2.73
CA SER A 38 3.92 4.54 -4.11
C SER A 38 2.94 5.69 -4.32
N ALA A 39 1.88 5.78 -3.51
CA ALA A 39 0.88 6.82 -3.62
C ALA A 39 0.15 7.07 -2.30
N VAL A 40 -0.27 8.32 -2.11
CA VAL A 40 -1.15 8.75 -1.01
C VAL A 40 -2.46 9.28 -1.59
N GLN A 41 -3.57 8.86 -1.00
CA GLN A 41 -4.92 9.32 -1.31
C GLN A 41 -5.57 9.84 -0.04
N LEU A 42 -6.28 10.96 -0.16
CA LEU A 42 -7.02 11.57 0.94
C LEU A 42 -8.49 11.67 0.56
N TYR A 43 -9.35 11.42 1.54
CA TYR A 43 -10.79 11.45 1.39
C TYR A 43 -11.42 12.38 2.41
N HIS A 44 -12.50 13.03 1.99
CA HIS A 44 -13.47 13.63 2.89
C HIS A 44 -14.66 12.69 3.03
N ARG A 45 -15.07 12.41 4.27
CA ARG A 45 -16.26 11.60 4.58
C ARG A 45 -17.26 12.41 5.38
N TRP A 46 -18.55 12.26 5.03
CA TRP A 46 -19.66 12.93 5.71
C TRP A 46 -20.86 11.98 5.84
N ALA A 47 -21.68 12.22 6.86
CA ALA A 47 -22.95 11.52 6.99
C ALA A 47 -23.94 12.13 5.99
N SER A 48 -24.53 11.30 5.14
CA SER A 48 -25.57 11.74 4.23
C SER A 48 -26.94 11.78 4.90
N THR A 49 -27.90 12.44 4.27
CA THR A 49 -29.31 12.40 4.66
C THR A 49 -29.98 11.06 4.36
N ASP A 50 -29.37 10.27 3.46
CA ASP A 50 -29.87 8.96 3.08
C ASP A 50 -29.62 7.97 4.22
N LYS A 51 -30.62 7.15 4.50
CA LYS A 51 -30.55 6.14 5.55
C LYS A 51 -30.56 4.76 4.93
N ASP A 52 -29.82 3.84 5.53
CA ASP A 52 -29.93 2.44 5.20
C ASP A 52 -31.39 1.97 5.43
N PRO A 53 -32.03 1.33 4.44
CA PRO A 53 -33.45 0.99 4.52
C PRO A 53 -33.78 -0.06 5.58
N ILE A 54 -32.78 -0.79 6.09
CA ILE A 54 -32.94 -1.84 7.09
C ILE A 54 -32.56 -1.32 8.48
N THR A 55 -31.40 -0.70 8.64
CA THR A 55 -30.92 -0.24 9.96
C THR A 55 -31.44 1.15 10.34
N GLY A 56 -31.82 1.98 9.36
CA GLY A 56 -32.23 3.37 9.57
C GLY A 56 -31.07 4.31 9.94
N GLU A 57 -29.83 3.83 9.91
CA GLU A 57 -28.63 4.63 10.17
C GLU A 57 -28.23 5.46 8.94
N PRO A 58 -27.67 6.67 9.13
CA PRO A 58 -27.23 7.50 8.01
C PRO A 58 -26.07 6.85 7.26
N VAL A 59 -26.16 6.81 5.93
CA VAL A 59 -25.11 6.28 5.07
C VAL A 59 -23.95 7.29 5.02
N VAL A 60 -22.73 6.83 5.26
CA VAL A 60 -21.52 7.65 5.11
C VAL A 60 -21.13 7.71 3.64
N LYS A 61 -21.09 8.92 3.08
CA LYS A 61 -20.57 9.17 1.74
C LYS A 61 -19.12 9.63 1.82
N GLU A 62 -18.37 9.37 0.76
CA GLU A 62 -16.96 9.78 0.67
C GLU A 62 -16.65 10.42 -0.67
N LYS A 63 -15.75 11.41 -0.65
CA LYS A 63 -15.23 12.08 -1.84
C LYS A 63 -13.71 12.04 -1.78
N ARG A 64 -13.12 11.46 -2.81
CA ARG A 64 -11.67 11.48 -3.03
C ARG A 64 -11.23 12.90 -3.39
N LEU A 65 -10.21 13.39 -2.70
CA LEU A 65 -9.55 14.66 -3.04
C LEU A 65 -8.52 14.43 -4.16
N ASN A 66 -8.23 15.47 -4.92
CA ASN A 66 -7.19 15.40 -5.93
C ASN A 66 -5.82 15.45 -5.23
N CYS A 67 -5.11 14.33 -5.24
CA CYS A 67 -3.83 14.19 -4.55
C CYS A 67 -2.71 13.91 -5.56
N GLN A 68 -1.68 14.75 -5.55
CA GLN A 68 -0.42 14.51 -6.25
C GLN A 68 0.67 14.20 -5.23
N SER A 69 1.25 12.99 -5.32
CA SER A 69 2.29 12.52 -4.41
C SER A 69 3.66 12.66 -5.06
N ALA A 70 4.54 13.47 -4.47
CA ALA A 70 5.97 13.49 -4.79
C ALA A 70 6.69 12.57 -3.79
N VAL A 71 7.05 11.38 -4.24
CA VAL A 71 7.66 10.32 -3.42
C VAL A 71 9.18 10.44 -3.51
N ASP A 72 9.82 10.72 -2.37
CA ASP A 72 11.25 10.60 -2.16
C ASP A 72 11.50 9.28 -1.42
N SER A 73 11.81 8.24 -2.20
CA SER A 73 12.06 6.91 -1.65
C SER A 73 13.32 6.88 -0.79
N GLU A 74 14.41 7.51 -1.22
CA GLU A 74 15.70 7.45 -0.50
C GLU A 74 15.55 7.94 0.95
N ASN A 75 14.85 9.07 1.13
CA ASN A 75 14.65 9.66 2.45
C ASN A 75 13.38 9.17 3.16
N GLY A 76 12.54 8.37 2.50
CA GLY A 76 11.24 7.94 3.03
C GLY A 76 10.29 9.11 3.28
N VAL A 77 10.25 10.09 2.38
CA VAL A 77 9.41 11.29 2.53
C VAL A 77 8.44 11.40 1.35
N ILE A 78 7.18 11.72 1.63
CA ILE A 78 6.17 11.98 0.61
C ILE A 78 5.59 13.36 0.83
N ASN A 79 5.77 14.22 -0.16
CA ASN A 79 5.13 15.52 -0.21
C ASN A 79 3.86 15.42 -1.05
N VAL A 80 2.72 15.69 -0.42
CA VAL A 80 1.40 15.58 -1.04
C VAL A 80 0.87 16.98 -1.33
N SER A 81 0.52 17.24 -2.58
CA SER A 81 -0.27 18.41 -2.97
C SER A 81 -1.72 18.01 -3.12
N VAL A 82 -2.60 18.71 -2.43
CA VAL A 82 -4.02 18.37 -2.33
C VAL A 82 -4.86 19.50 -2.90
N SER A 83 -5.80 19.19 -3.78
CA SER A 83 -6.88 20.11 -4.15
C SER A 83 -8.26 19.50 -3.90
N VAL A 84 -9.19 20.34 -3.45
CA VAL A 84 -10.58 19.95 -3.26
C VAL A 84 -11.29 19.99 -4.61
N PRO A 85 -11.92 18.89 -5.07
CA PRO A 85 -12.61 18.88 -6.36
C PRO A 85 -13.82 19.82 -6.34
N ASP A 86 -14.31 20.17 -7.53
CA ASP A 86 -15.54 20.95 -7.68
C ASP A 86 -16.74 20.20 -7.09
N ALA A 87 -17.72 20.96 -6.62
CA ALA A 87 -18.99 20.40 -6.16
C ALA A 87 -19.71 19.67 -7.29
N GLY A 88 -20.36 18.55 -6.96
CA GLY A 88 -21.09 17.75 -7.92
C GLY A 88 -21.75 16.53 -7.31
N GLY A 89 -22.95 16.20 -7.77
CA GLY A 89 -23.77 15.13 -7.22
C GLY A 89 -24.03 15.34 -5.72
N ASP A 90 -23.72 14.32 -4.92
CA ASP A 90 -23.86 14.36 -3.46
C ASP A 90 -22.82 15.24 -2.74
N PHE A 91 -21.75 15.62 -3.44
CA PHE A 91 -20.72 16.50 -2.89
C PHE A 91 -21.09 17.96 -3.20
N THR A 92 -22.04 18.50 -2.43
CA THR A 92 -22.54 19.87 -2.61
C THR A 92 -21.52 20.93 -2.17
N GLU A 93 -21.77 22.21 -2.46
CA GLU A 93 -20.89 23.29 -1.99
C GLU A 93 -20.86 23.39 -0.45
N GLU A 94 -21.97 23.07 0.23
CA GLU A 94 -22.00 23.02 1.70
C GLU A 94 -21.08 21.93 2.25
N VAL A 95 -21.07 20.75 1.62
CA VAL A 95 -20.16 19.64 1.98
C VAL A 95 -18.72 20.00 1.62
N ARG A 96 -18.49 20.57 0.44
CA ARG A 96 -17.17 21.06 0.01
C ARG A 96 -16.59 22.06 1.00
N ASN A 97 -17.43 22.93 1.56
CA ASN A 97 -17.04 23.89 2.59
C ASN A 97 -16.67 23.24 3.94
N GLN A 98 -17.08 22.01 4.22
CA GLN A 98 -16.70 21.26 5.42
C GLN A 98 -15.34 20.56 5.29
N VAL A 99 -14.78 20.48 4.08
CA VAL A 99 -13.45 19.87 3.88
C VAL A 99 -12.39 20.74 4.58
N THR A 100 -11.68 20.11 5.52
CA THR A 100 -10.62 20.72 6.32
C THR A 100 -9.43 19.78 6.42
N GLN A 101 -8.21 20.34 6.40
CA GLN A 101 -6.98 19.55 6.52
C GLN A 101 -6.87 18.87 7.90
N SER A 102 -7.49 19.43 8.93
CA SER A 102 -7.51 18.89 10.29
C SER A 102 -8.35 17.62 10.46
N LYS A 103 -9.09 17.21 9.42
CA LYS A 103 -9.92 16.00 9.46
C LYS A 103 -10.05 15.37 8.07
N LEU A 104 -9.09 14.53 7.71
CA LEU A 104 -9.10 13.75 6.47
C LEU A 104 -8.84 12.27 6.72
N TRP A 105 -9.34 11.44 5.81
CA TRP A 105 -9.13 10.00 5.82
C TRP A 105 -8.03 9.65 4.83
N GLY A 106 -6.90 9.18 5.35
CA GLY A 106 -5.77 8.76 4.52
C GLY A 106 -5.85 7.30 4.10
N GLN A 107 -5.43 7.06 2.87
CA GLN A 107 -5.15 5.74 2.32
C GLN A 107 -3.84 5.81 1.55
N VAL A 108 -3.04 4.76 1.60
CA VAL A 108 -1.79 4.69 0.84
C VAL A 108 -1.67 3.36 0.10
N THR A 109 -0.89 3.36 -0.96
CA THR A 109 -0.50 2.14 -1.66
C THR A 109 0.91 1.76 -1.22
N VAL A 110 1.06 0.57 -0.62
CA VAL A 110 2.35 0.03 -0.18
C VAL A 110 2.82 -1.10 -1.09
N SER A 111 4.10 -1.45 -1.00
CA SER A 111 4.67 -2.64 -1.67
C SER A 111 3.86 -3.90 -1.41
N THR A 112 3.88 -4.81 -2.38
CA THR A 112 3.16 -6.09 -2.30
C THR A 112 3.55 -6.85 -1.04
N ALA A 113 2.54 -7.35 -0.32
CA ALA A 113 2.67 -8.06 0.96
C ALA A 113 3.29 -7.25 2.12
N ALA A 114 3.56 -5.95 1.95
CA ALA A 114 3.98 -5.10 3.05
C ALA A 114 2.83 -4.79 4.02
N ARG A 115 3.19 -4.42 5.24
CA ARG A 115 2.28 -4.00 6.30
C ARG A 115 2.66 -2.60 6.77
N ILE A 116 1.67 -1.73 6.91
CA ILE A 116 1.87 -0.36 7.37
C ILE A 116 1.30 -0.18 8.78
N THR A 117 2.05 0.47 9.65
CA THR A 117 1.66 0.76 11.04
C THR A 117 1.90 2.24 11.32
N PRO A 118 0.94 3.00 11.87
CA PRO A 118 1.19 4.38 12.26
C PRO A 118 2.19 4.45 13.42
N VAL A 119 2.98 5.52 13.45
CA VAL A 119 3.93 5.80 14.54
C VAL A 119 3.77 7.24 15.04
N GLU A 120 4.34 7.52 16.21
CA GLU A 120 4.42 8.87 16.79
C GLU A 120 3.06 9.60 16.93
N GLY A 121 2.01 8.88 17.33
CA GLY A 121 0.68 9.47 17.55
C GLY A 121 -0.11 9.77 16.27
N THR A 122 0.35 9.25 15.13
CA THR A 122 -0.43 9.19 13.88
C THR A 122 -1.62 8.25 14.06
N ALA A 123 -2.79 8.61 13.53
CA ALA A 123 -3.95 7.72 13.56
C ALA A 123 -3.82 6.60 12.52
N ASN A 124 -4.68 5.57 12.65
CA ASN A 124 -4.73 4.51 11.66
C ASN A 124 -5.22 5.05 10.31
N LEU A 125 -4.65 4.56 9.20
CA LEU A 125 -5.20 4.82 7.87
C LEU A 125 -6.65 4.28 7.79
N GLY A 126 -7.49 4.97 7.02
CA GLY A 126 -8.92 4.69 6.95
C GLY A 126 -9.74 5.25 8.13
N THR A 127 -9.11 5.92 9.09
CA THR A 127 -9.77 6.71 10.16
C THR A 127 -9.47 8.21 9.99
N PRO A 128 -10.28 9.13 10.57
CA PRO A 128 -9.98 10.55 10.44
C PRO A 128 -8.75 10.92 11.25
N ASP A 129 -7.84 11.68 10.65
CA ASP A 129 -6.67 12.29 11.31
C ASP A 129 -6.53 13.76 10.91
N ASP A 130 -5.73 14.48 11.69
CA ASP A 130 -5.31 15.86 11.42
C ASP A 130 -4.06 15.86 10.53
N TRP A 131 -4.22 16.23 9.26
CA TRP A 131 -3.12 16.26 8.29
C TRP A 131 -2.45 17.65 8.19
N THR A 132 -2.71 18.57 9.13
CA THR A 132 -1.96 19.83 9.23
C THR A 132 -0.52 19.61 9.69
N LYS A 133 -0.28 18.45 10.32
CA LYS A 133 1.03 17.98 10.76
C LYS A 133 1.52 16.87 9.85
N GLU A 134 2.84 16.66 9.84
CA GLU A 134 3.40 15.47 9.21
C GLU A 134 2.96 14.21 9.95
N ARG A 135 2.75 13.14 9.18
CA ARG A 135 2.31 11.84 9.68
C ARG A 135 3.34 10.79 9.33
N LYS A 136 3.69 9.97 10.31
CA LYS A 136 4.73 8.97 10.16
C LYS A 136 4.16 7.57 10.23
N PHE A 137 4.69 6.71 9.37
CA PHE A 137 4.27 5.32 9.25
C PHE A 137 5.49 4.42 9.13
N SER A 138 5.45 3.28 9.80
CA SER A 138 6.41 2.20 9.63
C SER A 138 5.85 1.21 8.62
N VAL A 139 6.55 1.01 7.51
CA VAL A 139 6.21 0.01 6.48
C VAL A 139 7.17 -1.17 6.66
N LYS A 140 6.61 -2.36 6.85
CA LYS A 140 7.35 -3.61 7.00
C LYS A 140 7.09 -4.50 5.79
N ALA A 141 8.14 -4.81 5.04
CA ALA A 141 8.13 -5.74 3.91
C ALA A 141 7.89 -7.18 4.38
N ALA A 142 7.62 -8.09 3.44
CA ALA A 142 7.32 -9.48 3.77
C ALA A 142 8.53 -10.22 4.39
N ASN A 143 9.74 -9.88 3.96
CA ASN A 143 10.97 -10.43 4.51
C ASN A 143 11.34 -9.87 5.90
N GLY A 144 10.58 -8.89 6.40
CA GLY A 144 10.79 -8.26 7.70
C GLY A 144 11.53 -6.92 7.66
N ASN A 145 12.08 -6.51 6.51
CA ASN A 145 12.69 -5.19 6.33
C ASN A 145 11.68 -4.10 6.68
N THR A 146 12.13 -3.04 7.34
CA THR A 146 11.25 -1.97 7.79
C THR A 146 11.81 -0.62 7.36
N LYS A 147 10.92 0.26 6.89
CA LYS A 147 11.23 1.62 6.47
C LYS A 147 10.25 2.61 7.09
N ILE A 148 10.76 3.68 7.66
CA ILE A 148 9.93 4.76 8.21
C ILE A 148 9.63 5.76 7.08
N TRP A 149 8.35 6.07 6.93
CA TRP A 149 7.83 7.01 5.96
C TRP A 149 7.23 8.22 6.64
N THR A 150 7.54 9.41 6.17
CA THR A 150 6.95 10.67 6.60
C THR A 150 6.11 11.24 5.46
N ILE A 151 4.82 11.42 5.70
CA ILE A 151 3.87 11.99 4.74
C ILE A 151 3.52 13.41 5.21
N LYS A 152 3.68 14.38 4.33
CA LYS A 152 3.40 15.79 4.60
C LYS A 152 2.55 16.38 3.48
N ILE A 153 1.49 17.09 3.85
CA ILE A 153 0.78 17.95 2.90
C ILE A 153 1.56 19.26 2.76
N VAL A 154 2.06 19.53 1.56
CA VAL A 154 2.83 20.75 1.26
C VAL A 154 1.97 21.86 0.66
N SER A 155 0.86 21.50 0.03
CA SER A 155 -0.13 22.44 -0.48
C SER A 155 -1.54 21.88 -0.30
N PHE A 156 -2.45 22.74 0.12
CA PHE A 156 -3.87 22.42 0.30
C PHE A 156 -4.70 23.53 -0.33
N ASN A 157 -5.21 23.28 -1.54
CA ASN A 157 -6.00 24.23 -2.30
C ASN A 157 -7.47 23.84 -2.22
N LYS A 158 -8.30 24.76 -1.73
CA LYS A 158 -9.73 24.54 -1.65
C LYS A 158 -10.45 25.16 -2.82
#